data_AF-A0A841HF31-F1
#
_entry.id   AF-A0A841HF31-F1
#
_cell.length_a   1.000
_cell.length_b   1.000
_cell.length_c   1.000
_cell.angle_alpha   90.00
_cell.angle_beta   90.00
_cell.angle_gamma   90.00
#
_symmetry.space_group_name_H-M   'P 1'
#
loop_
_entity.id
_entity.type
_entity.pdbx_description
1 polymer ?
#
loop_
_entity_poly.entity_id
_entity_poly.type
_entity_poly.pdbx_seq_one_letter_code
_entity_poly.pdbx_strand_id
1 'polypeptide(L)'
;MSDSSESGNSRYSGILTPKDKENIQTINWGNQDSADRDARHRVRQRVLEGLNDLKLLNNYLHREDRTQIFDEFLRGDGAYHAYAFVYLGILDTFPERDADEQLDVLEDVLQRSIEIGDAQRGLVSDVSIDVDISRRNTDPQSVLDTIFEGHGTLSHLSYLMQQGEDIHLLERVLDSGETVVLDAGDDTMSITPEEAQQILDEME
;
A
#
# COMPACT_ATOMS: atom_id res chain seq x y z
N MET A 1 -31.87 24.18 -18.74
CA MET A 1 -30.75 23.50 -19.42
C MET A 1 -29.95 22.87 -18.31
N SER A 2 -30.32 21.64 -18.00
CA SER A 2 -29.76 20.86 -16.90
C SER A 2 -28.58 20.12 -17.50
N ASP A 3 -27.38 20.50 -17.09
CA ASP A 3 -26.14 19.86 -17.50
C ASP A 3 -26.00 18.55 -16.70
N SER A 4 -26.62 17.50 -17.23
CA SER A 4 -26.40 16.13 -16.78
C SER A 4 -25.09 15.65 -17.37
N SER A 5 -23.98 15.86 -16.65
CA SER A 5 -22.73 15.17 -16.92
C SER A 5 -22.89 13.70 -16.56
N GLU A 6 -23.45 12.93 -17.50
CA GLU A 6 -23.42 11.47 -17.49
C GLU A 6 -21.96 11.02 -17.40
N SER A 7 -21.60 10.54 -16.20
CA SER A 7 -20.68 9.44 -15.92
C SER A 7 -19.83 9.01 -17.12
N GLY A 8 -18.63 9.58 -17.20
CA GLY A 8 -17.57 9.10 -18.08
C GLY A 8 -17.38 7.60 -17.90
N ASN A 9 -17.74 6.86 -18.94
CA ASN A 9 -17.54 5.43 -19.10
C ASN A 9 -16.09 5.06 -18.76
N SER A 10 -15.85 4.45 -17.58
CA SER A 10 -14.57 3.89 -17.16
C SER A 10 -14.23 2.70 -18.05
N ARG A 11 -13.79 2.97 -19.29
CA ARG A 11 -13.46 1.96 -20.31
C ARG A 11 -12.28 1.07 -19.91
N TYR A 12 -11.53 1.47 -18.90
CA TYR A 12 -10.41 0.71 -18.37
C TYR A 12 -10.78 0.16 -17.00
N SER A 13 -10.98 -1.16 -16.92
CA SER A 13 -11.00 -1.86 -15.64
C SER A 13 -9.58 -2.36 -15.36
N GLY A 14 -9.04 -2.02 -14.18
CA GLY A 14 -7.84 -2.71 -13.67
C GLY A 14 -8.17 -4.17 -13.32
N ILE A 15 -7.36 -4.78 -12.45
CA ILE A 15 -7.60 -6.14 -11.94
C ILE A 15 -9.03 -6.29 -11.42
N LEU A 16 -9.51 -5.29 -10.68
CA LEU A 16 -10.85 -5.23 -10.11
C LEU A 16 -11.79 -4.39 -10.98
N THR A 17 -12.99 -4.92 -11.23
CA THR A 17 -14.08 -4.13 -11.83
C THR A 17 -14.63 -3.12 -10.82
N PRO A 18 -15.34 -2.06 -11.26
CA PRO A 18 -16.00 -1.12 -10.34
C PRO A 18 -16.88 -1.84 -9.30
N LYS A 19 -17.63 -2.86 -9.74
CA LYS A 19 -18.45 -3.69 -8.87
C LYS A 19 -17.62 -4.50 -7.88
N ASP A 20 -16.44 -4.99 -8.27
CA ASP A 20 -15.57 -5.72 -7.34
C ASP A 20 -15.03 -4.80 -6.24
N LYS A 21 -14.69 -3.54 -6.58
CA LYS A 21 -14.26 -2.53 -5.60
C LYS A 21 -15.36 -2.23 -4.57
N GLU A 22 -16.58 -1.95 -5.04
CA GLU A 22 -17.75 -1.73 -4.18
C GLU A 22 -18.01 -2.94 -3.26
N ASN A 23 -17.93 -4.16 -3.80
CA ASN A 23 -18.12 -5.36 -3.01
C ASN A 23 -17.02 -5.51 -1.95
N ILE A 24 -15.73 -5.31 -2.26
CA ILE A 24 -14.65 -5.51 -1.27
C ILE A 24 -14.83 -4.60 -0.04
N GLN A 25 -15.33 -3.38 -0.26
CA GLN A 25 -15.61 -2.41 0.80
C GLN A 25 -16.82 -2.79 1.68
N THR A 26 -17.72 -3.62 1.17
CA THR A 26 -19.02 -3.93 1.82
C THR A 26 -19.19 -5.40 2.20
N ILE A 27 -18.35 -6.30 1.68
CA ILE A 27 -18.36 -7.72 2.01
C ILE A 27 -18.11 -7.88 3.50
N ASN A 28 -19.06 -8.54 4.17
CA ASN A 28 -18.80 -9.02 5.52
C ASN A 28 -17.96 -10.29 5.41
N TRP A 29 -16.65 -10.20 5.66
CA TRP A 29 -15.69 -11.30 5.51
C TRP A 29 -15.94 -12.51 6.46
N GLY A 30 -16.79 -12.35 7.49
CA GLY A 30 -17.22 -13.44 8.37
C GLY A 30 -18.52 -14.13 7.95
N ASN A 31 -19.26 -13.57 7.00
CA ASN A 31 -20.57 -14.09 6.60
C ASN A 31 -20.45 -15.28 5.62
N GLN A 32 -21.38 -16.22 5.70
CA GLN A 32 -21.48 -17.42 4.83
C GLN A 32 -22.50 -17.28 3.69
N ASP A 33 -23.09 -16.10 3.53
CA ASP A 33 -24.02 -15.81 2.42
C ASP A 33 -23.40 -16.17 1.07
N SER A 34 -24.20 -16.79 0.19
CA SER A 34 -23.72 -17.29 -1.10
C SER A 34 -23.22 -16.16 -2.00
N ALA A 35 -23.87 -15.00 -1.96
CA ALA A 35 -23.46 -13.82 -2.73
C ALA A 35 -22.06 -13.32 -2.31
N ASP A 36 -21.78 -13.26 -1.01
CA ASP A 36 -20.48 -12.84 -0.48
C ASP A 36 -19.39 -13.85 -0.84
N ARG A 37 -19.67 -15.15 -0.72
CA ARG A 37 -18.72 -16.21 -1.12
C ARG A 37 -18.38 -16.14 -2.60
N ASP A 38 -19.37 -15.97 -3.46
CA ASP A 38 -19.17 -15.85 -4.91
C ASP A 38 -18.38 -14.57 -5.26
N ALA A 39 -18.67 -13.46 -4.59
CA ALA A 39 -17.92 -12.22 -4.76
C ALA A 39 -16.44 -12.37 -4.37
N ARG A 40 -16.16 -12.97 -3.19
CA ARG A 40 -14.78 -13.24 -2.75
C ARG A 40 -14.04 -14.18 -3.68
N HIS A 41 -14.70 -15.26 -4.11
CA HIS A 41 -14.10 -16.20 -5.05
C HIS A 41 -13.71 -15.51 -6.36
N ARG A 42 -14.62 -14.69 -6.92
CA ARG A 42 -14.37 -13.93 -8.14
C ARG A 42 -13.21 -12.94 -7.98
N VAL A 43 -13.17 -12.18 -6.89
CA VAL A 43 -12.06 -11.27 -6.58
C VAL A 43 -10.73 -12.03 -6.52
N ARG A 44 -10.69 -13.16 -5.80
CA ARG A 44 -9.49 -14.00 -5.69
C ARG A 44 -8.99 -14.47 -7.05
N GLN A 45 -9.89 -14.97 -7.91
CA GLN A 45 -9.52 -15.42 -9.25
C GLN A 45 -8.97 -14.26 -10.08
N ARG A 46 -9.61 -13.08 -10.05
CA ARG A 46 -9.11 -11.90 -10.78
C ARG A 46 -7.73 -11.46 -10.33
N VAL A 47 -7.50 -11.41 -9.01
CA VAL A 47 -6.19 -11.06 -8.45
C VAL A 47 -5.14 -12.08 -8.87
N LEU A 48 -5.45 -13.38 -8.79
CA LEU A 48 -4.54 -14.43 -9.21
C LEU A 48 -4.17 -14.33 -10.70
N GLU A 49 -5.16 -14.16 -11.57
CA GLU A 49 -4.92 -13.96 -13.01
C GLU A 49 -4.12 -12.69 -13.27
N GLY A 50 -4.44 -11.58 -12.60
CA GLY A 50 -3.68 -10.32 -12.72
C GLY A 50 -2.22 -10.45 -12.27
N LEU A 51 -1.95 -11.22 -11.22
CA LEU A 51 -0.57 -11.53 -10.79
C LEU A 51 0.14 -12.42 -11.81
N ASN A 52 -0.55 -13.40 -12.39
CA ASN A 52 0.03 -14.25 -13.45
C ASN A 52 0.32 -13.45 -14.72
N ASP A 53 -0.50 -12.45 -15.04
CA ASP A 53 -0.28 -11.54 -16.17
C ASP A 53 1.00 -10.72 -16.03
N LEU A 54 1.52 -10.48 -14.81
CA LEU A 54 2.82 -9.83 -14.61
C LEU A 54 3.94 -10.54 -15.35
N LYS A 55 3.88 -11.87 -15.48
CA LYS A 55 4.84 -12.64 -16.29
C LYS A 55 4.78 -12.26 -17.76
N LEU A 56 3.59 -12.06 -18.31
CA LEU A 56 3.40 -11.64 -19.70
C LEU A 56 3.86 -10.20 -19.89
N LEU A 57 3.46 -9.30 -18.99
CA LEU A 57 3.86 -7.91 -19.01
C LEU A 57 5.38 -7.77 -18.90
N ASN A 58 6.01 -8.51 -17.99
CA ASN A 58 7.46 -8.51 -17.84
C ASN A 58 8.15 -8.92 -19.16
N ASN A 59 7.69 -9.98 -19.82
CA ASN A 59 8.37 -10.52 -21.01
C ASN A 59 8.09 -9.78 -22.32
N TYR A 60 6.92 -9.14 -22.43
CA TYR A 60 6.44 -8.63 -23.72
C TYR A 60 6.09 -7.15 -23.73
N LEU A 61 5.94 -6.49 -22.57
CA LEU A 61 5.64 -5.06 -22.55
C LEU A 61 6.88 -4.25 -22.93
N HIS A 62 6.69 -3.33 -23.87
CA HIS A 62 7.76 -2.48 -24.36
C HIS A 62 8.34 -1.60 -23.24
N ARG A 63 9.64 -1.30 -23.35
CA ARG A 63 10.34 -0.49 -22.34
C ARG A 63 9.73 0.89 -22.19
N GLU A 64 9.31 1.50 -23.29
CA GLU A 64 8.69 2.82 -23.32
C GLU A 64 7.38 2.84 -22.50
N ASP A 65 6.54 1.83 -22.69
CA ASP A 65 5.27 1.69 -21.96
C ASP A 65 5.52 1.41 -20.47
N ARG A 66 6.48 0.53 -20.14
CA ARG A 66 6.89 0.34 -18.76
C ARG A 66 7.38 1.63 -18.13
N THR A 67 8.15 2.44 -18.87
CA THR A 67 8.66 3.71 -18.33
C THR A 67 7.53 4.67 -17.98
N GLN A 68 6.51 4.78 -18.84
CA GLN A 68 5.34 5.62 -18.56
C GLN A 68 4.51 5.11 -17.39
N ILE A 69 4.22 3.80 -17.34
CA ILE A 69 3.47 3.19 -16.25
C ILE A 69 4.18 3.38 -14.93
N PHE A 70 5.49 3.12 -14.88
CA PHE A 70 6.26 3.23 -13.64
C PHE A 70 6.54 4.68 -13.23
N ASP A 71 6.59 5.65 -14.15
CA ASP A 71 6.65 7.07 -13.80
C ASP A 71 5.39 7.54 -13.06
N GLU A 72 4.21 7.05 -13.46
CA GLU A 72 2.95 7.31 -12.74
C GLU A 72 2.87 6.49 -11.44
N PHE A 73 3.14 5.19 -11.51
CA PHE A 73 3.00 4.25 -10.40
C PHE A 73 3.91 4.58 -9.21
N LEU A 74 5.13 5.06 -9.46
CA LEU A 74 6.09 5.41 -8.41
C LEU A 74 5.87 6.81 -7.82
N ARG A 75 5.07 7.67 -8.46
CA ARG A 75 4.69 8.98 -7.89
C ARG A 75 3.56 8.87 -6.86
N GLY A 76 2.75 7.81 -6.95
CA GLY A 76 1.69 7.51 -5.99
C GLY A 76 2.13 6.53 -4.90
N ASP A 77 1.17 6.10 -4.10
CA ASP A 77 1.33 5.07 -3.06
C ASP A 77 1.20 3.63 -3.58
N GLY A 78 0.82 3.47 -4.86
CA GLY A 78 0.52 2.18 -5.46
C GLY A 78 1.67 1.18 -5.37
N ALA A 79 2.91 1.66 -5.47
CA ALA A 79 4.11 0.84 -5.27
C ALA A 79 4.17 0.27 -3.84
N TYR A 80 3.99 1.11 -2.82
CA TYR A 80 4.01 0.69 -1.42
C TYR A 80 2.91 -0.33 -1.14
N HIS A 81 1.69 -0.10 -1.63
CA HIS A 81 0.59 -1.03 -1.46
C HIS A 81 0.80 -2.35 -2.20
N ALA A 82 1.42 -2.35 -3.39
CA ALA A 82 1.75 -3.57 -4.10
C ALA A 82 2.75 -4.44 -3.32
N TYR A 83 3.82 -3.83 -2.78
CA TYR A 83 4.80 -4.57 -1.97
C TYR A 83 4.22 -5.00 -0.61
N ALA A 84 3.43 -4.15 0.05
CA ALA A 84 2.72 -4.52 1.27
C ALA A 84 1.75 -5.69 1.03
N PHE A 85 1.05 -5.71 -0.10
CA PHE A 85 0.17 -6.81 -0.48
C PHE A 85 0.94 -8.13 -0.66
N VAL A 86 2.10 -8.10 -1.30
CA VAL A 86 2.98 -9.28 -1.42
C VAL A 86 3.49 -9.72 -0.05
N TYR A 87 3.97 -8.80 0.77
CA TYR A 87 4.46 -9.07 2.12
C TYR A 87 3.38 -9.73 2.98
N LEU A 88 2.19 -9.15 3.05
CA LEU A 88 1.04 -9.72 3.77
C LEU A 88 0.67 -11.10 3.21
N GLY A 89 0.67 -11.26 1.88
CA GLY A 89 0.40 -12.55 1.25
C GLY A 89 1.39 -13.65 1.68
N ILE A 90 2.67 -13.32 1.90
CA ILE A 90 3.67 -14.24 2.43
C ILE A 90 3.34 -14.60 3.89
N LEU A 91 3.10 -13.61 4.75
CA LEU A 91 2.78 -13.82 6.15
C LEU A 91 1.52 -14.71 6.31
N ASP A 92 0.46 -14.39 5.58
CA ASP A 92 -0.81 -15.09 5.62
C ASP A 92 -0.75 -16.51 5.04
N THR A 93 0.18 -16.76 4.11
CA THR A 93 0.39 -18.09 3.52
C THR A 93 1.15 -19.03 4.47
N PHE A 94 2.04 -18.47 5.30
CA PHE A 94 2.89 -19.24 6.20
C PHE A 94 2.76 -18.78 7.66
N PRO A 95 1.55 -18.78 8.25
CA PRO A 95 1.32 -18.18 9.57
C PRO A 95 2.02 -18.93 10.72
N GLU A 96 2.40 -20.19 10.48
CA GLU A 96 3.09 -21.05 11.46
C GLU A 96 4.61 -20.86 11.46
N ARG A 97 5.17 -20.17 10.44
CA ARG A 97 6.60 -19.86 10.39
C ARG A 97 6.90 -18.67 11.29
N ASP A 98 8.10 -18.65 11.85
CA ASP A 98 8.54 -17.45 12.54
C ASP A 98 8.83 -16.31 11.56
N ALA A 99 9.02 -15.11 12.12
CA ALA A 99 9.16 -13.90 11.33
C ALA A 99 10.42 -13.91 10.45
N ASP A 100 11.49 -14.59 10.86
CA ASP A 100 12.75 -14.64 10.13
C ASP A 100 12.61 -15.58 8.94
N GLU A 101 12.01 -16.77 9.13
CA GLU A 101 11.69 -17.70 8.04
C GLU A 101 10.71 -17.11 7.01
N GLN A 102 9.82 -16.21 7.42
CA GLN A 102 8.94 -15.47 6.51
C GLN A 102 9.70 -14.39 5.74
N LEU A 103 10.71 -13.75 6.36
CA LEU A 103 11.58 -12.78 5.72
C LEU A 103 12.49 -13.43 4.69
N ASP A 104 13.03 -14.62 4.97
CA ASP A 104 13.81 -15.40 3.99
C ASP A 104 13.02 -15.61 2.68
N VAL A 105 11.70 -15.85 2.77
CA VAL A 105 10.84 -15.99 1.58
C VAL A 105 10.72 -14.68 0.81
N LEU A 106 10.60 -13.55 1.51
CA LEU A 106 10.57 -12.23 0.88
C LEU A 106 11.88 -11.93 0.16
N GLU A 107 13.01 -12.19 0.82
CA GLU A 107 14.36 -12.01 0.26
C GLU A 107 14.55 -12.87 -1.01
N ASP A 108 14.17 -14.15 -0.95
CA ASP A 108 14.18 -15.06 -2.11
C ASP A 108 13.37 -14.51 -3.30
N VAL A 109 12.18 -13.98 -3.02
CA VAL A 109 11.28 -13.42 -4.04
C VAL A 109 11.89 -12.16 -4.66
N LEU A 110 12.42 -11.25 -3.84
CA LEU A 110 13.05 -10.02 -4.30
C LEU A 110 14.32 -10.33 -5.10
N GLN A 111 15.17 -11.23 -4.61
CA GLN A 111 16.40 -11.64 -5.27
C GLN A 111 16.12 -12.16 -6.67
N ARG A 112 15.22 -13.15 -6.80
CA ARG A 112 14.82 -13.70 -8.10
C ARG A 112 14.20 -12.65 -9.01
N SER A 113 13.43 -11.71 -8.45
CA SER A 113 12.81 -10.64 -9.23
C SER A 113 13.84 -9.71 -9.88
N ILE A 114 14.90 -9.35 -9.14
CA ILE A 114 16.01 -8.55 -9.66
C ILE A 114 16.77 -9.33 -10.72
N GLU A 115 17.11 -10.59 -10.45
CA GLU A 115 17.82 -11.46 -11.40
C GLU A 115 17.06 -11.61 -12.73
N ILE A 116 15.74 -11.80 -12.67
CA ILE A 116 14.87 -11.85 -13.86
C ILE A 116 14.93 -10.52 -14.62
N GLY A 117 14.86 -9.38 -13.92
CA GLY A 117 14.92 -8.06 -14.53
C GLY A 117 16.26 -7.77 -15.22
N ASP A 118 17.36 -8.20 -14.61
CA ASP A 118 18.71 -8.06 -15.16
C ASP A 118 18.94 -8.98 -16.35
N ALA A 119 18.44 -10.21 -16.30
CA ALA A 119 18.49 -11.15 -17.43
C ALA A 119 17.81 -10.57 -18.68
N GLN A 120 16.71 -9.83 -18.53
CA GLN A 120 16.05 -9.14 -19.65
C GLN A 120 16.89 -8.02 -20.27
N ARG A 121 17.88 -7.52 -19.55
CA ARG A 121 18.86 -6.54 -20.02
C ARG A 121 20.13 -7.19 -20.57
N GLY A 122 20.17 -8.53 -20.62
CA GLY A 122 21.34 -9.31 -21.04
C GLY A 122 22.44 -9.35 -19.99
N LEU A 123 22.11 -9.13 -18.72
CA LEU A 123 23.04 -9.19 -17.59
C LEU A 123 22.89 -10.52 -16.84
N VAL A 124 23.98 -10.94 -16.21
CA VAL A 124 23.97 -12.01 -15.22
C VAL A 124 24.46 -11.38 -13.92
N SER A 125 23.61 -11.39 -12.91
CA SER A 125 23.83 -10.69 -11.65
C SER A 125 23.94 -11.70 -10.51
N ASP A 126 24.79 -11.39 -9.55
CA ASP A 126 24.87 -12.05 -8.25
C ASP A 126 24.22 -11.11 -7.24
N VAL A 127 22.97 -11.40 -6.88
CA VAL A 127 22.11 -10.51 -6.10
C VAL A 127 22.07 -11.02 -4.66
N SER A 128 22.40 -10.14 -3.71
CA SER A 128 22.27 -10.40 -2.27
C SER A 128 21.32 -9.37 -1.69
N ILE A 129 20.31 -9.83 -0.94
CA ILE A 129 19.35 -8.99 -0.23
C ILE A 129 19.37 -9.43 1.24
N ASP A 130 19.37 -8.46 2.15
CA ASP A 130 19.37 -8.67 3.59
C ASP A 130 18.41 -7.63 4.19
N VAL A 131 17.29 -8.09 4.76
CA VAL A 131 16.21 -7.24 5.27
C VAL A 131 16.08 -7.44 6.78
N ASP A 132 16.63 -6.50 7.54
CA ASP A 132 16.45 -6.45 9.00
C ASP A 132 15.18 -5.67 9.36
N ILE A 133 14.23 -6.33 10.05
CA ILE A 133 13.00 -5.70 10.54
C ILE A 133 12.89 -5.81 12.06
N SER A 134 13.07 -4.68 12.73
CA SER A 134 12.75 -4.52 14.15
C SER A 134 11.29 -4.13 14.36
N ARG A 135 10.50 -5.04 14.96
CA ARG A 135 9.07 -4.81 15.25
C ARG A 135 8.85 -4.48 16.72
N ARG A 136 7.94 -3.54 17.01
CA ARG A 136 7.47 -3.25 18.37
C ARG A 136 5.96 -3.21 18.37
N ASN A 137 5.34 -3.87 19.35
CA ASN A 137 3.94 -3.61 19.65
C ASN A 137 3.86 -2.25 20.34
N THR A 138 3.08 -1.35 19.76
CA THR A 138 2.79 -0.03 20.30
C THR A 138 1.29 0.20 20.22
N ASP A 139 0.76 1.00 21.14
CA ASP A 139 -0.59 1.54 21.05
C ASP A 139 -0.59 2.91 20.35
N PRO A 140 -1.74 3.38 19.82
CA PRO A 140 -1.83 4.67 19.13
C PRO A 140 -1.38 5.87 19.96
N GLN A 141 -1.67 5.89 21.25
CA GLN A 141 -1.30 7.02 22.10
C GLN A 141 0.22 7.12 22.23
N SER A 142 0.92 6.01 22.44
CA SER A 142 2.38 5.96 22.47
C SER A 142 3.01 6.44 21.14
N VAL A 143 2.36 6.17 20.00
CA VAL A 143 2.81 6.66 18.69
C VAL A 143 2.62 8.17 18.57
N LEU A 144 1.47 8.69 18.99
CA LEU A 144 1.21 10.13 19.04
C LEU A 144 2.26 10.83 19.91
N ASP A 145 2.54 10.32 21.10
CA ASP A 145 3.55 10.90 22.00
C ASP A 145 4.94 10.90 21.35
N THR A 146 5.34 9.79 20.71
CA THR A 146 6.61 9.69 19.96
C THR A 146 6.71 10.75 18.85
N ILE A 147 5.60 11.01 18.15
CA ILE A 147 5.54 12.04 17.11
C ILE A 147 5.76 13.44 17.72
N PHE A 148 5.06 13.77 18.80
CA PHE A 148 5.17 15.08 19.48
C PHE A 148 6.50 15.29 20.22
N GLU A 149 7.19 14.21 20.60
CA GLU A 149 8.56 14.27 21.11
C GLU A 149 9.60 14.57 20.01
N GLY A 150 9.19 14.67 18.74
CA GLY A 150 10.06 14.95 17.60
C GLY A 150 10.74 13.70 17.02
N HIS A 151 10.20 12.52 17.32
CA HIS A 151 10.68 11.23 16.81
C HIS A 151 9.67 10.58 15.83
N GLY A 152 8.80 11.40 15.25
CA GLY A 152 7.81 10.97 14.26
C GLY A 152 8.46 10.53 12.95
N THR A 153 7.87 9.51 12.32
CA THR A 153 8.29 8.98 11.01
C THR A 153 7.05 8.77 10.16
N LEU A 154 7.21 8.63 8.84
CA LEU A 154 6.09 8.25 7.97
C LEU A 154 5.45 6.91 8.36
N SER A 155 6.22 5.98 8.95
CA SER A 155 5.68 4.72 9.45
C SER A 155 4.76 4.94 10.66
N HIS A 156 5.06 5.90 11.53
CA HIS A 156 4.18 6.29 12.64
C HIS A 156 2.86 6.88 12.13
N LEU A 157 2.91 7.80 11.16
CA LEU A 157 1.71 8.36 10.54
C LEU A 157 0.88 7.27 9.85
N SER A 158 1.53 6.42 9.05
CA SER A 158 0.87 5.30 8.36
C SER A 158 0.19 4.36 9.34
N TYR A 159 0.83 4.06 10.47
CA TYR A 159 0.23 3.26 11.54
C TYR A 159 -1.05 3.90 12.08
N LEU A 160 -1.02 5.20 12.42
CA LEU A 160 -2.20 5.91 12.94
C LEU A 160 -3.36 5.92 11.92
N MET A 161 -3.07 6.18 10.64
CA MET A 161 -4.08 6.13 9.59
C MET A 161 -4.73 4.73 9.49
N GLN A 162 -3.93 3.66 9.58
CA GLN A 162 -4.46 2.29 9.55
C GLN A 162 -5.25 1.91 10.80
N GLN A 163 -5.00 2.57 11.94
CA GLN A 163 -5.81 2.41 13.15
C GLN A 163 -7.03 3.35 13.19
N GLY A 164 -7.17 4.28 12.25
CA GLY A 164 -8.22 5.31 12.26
C GLY A 164 -8.02 6.38 13.34
N GLU A 165 -6.75 6.62 13.70
CA GLU A 165 -6.32 7.51 14.79
C GLU A 165 -5.60 8.77 14.25
N ASP A 166 -5.65 8.98 12.93
CA ASP A 166 -5.11 10.14 12.23
C ASP A 166 -5.86 11.43 12.60
N ILE A 167 -7.16 11.37 12.85
CA ILE A 167 -7.95 12.52 13.34
C ILE A 167 -7.37 13.03 14.66
N HIS A 168 -7.07 12.14 15.62
CA HIS A 168 -6.49 12.53 16.91
C HIS A 168 -5.10 13.16 16.77
N LEU A 169 -4.32 12.77 15.76
CA LEU A 169 -3.07 13.47 15.43
C LEU A 169 -3.34 14.91 14.99
N LEU A 170 -4.28 15.11 14.06
CA LEU A 170 -4.62 16.43 13.52
C LEU A 170 -5.20 17.35 14.61
N GLU A 171 -6.13 16.86 15.42
CA GLU A 171 -6.70 17.59 16.57
C GLU A 171 -5.61 18.02 17.55
N ARG A 172 -4.65 17.13 17.86
CA ARG A 172 -3.55 17.45 18.78
C ARG A 172 -2.58 18.49 18.19
N VAL A 173 -2.37 18.49 16.88
CA VAL A 173 -1.59 19.54 16.18
C VAL A 173 -2.28 20.89 16.32
N LEU A 174 -3.61 20.94 16.17
CA LEU A 174 -4.40 22.15 16.38
C LEU A 174 -4.38 22.65 17.84
N ASP A 175 -4.58 21.74 18.78
CA ASP A 175 -4.65 22.07 20.21
C ASP A 175 -3.30 22.56 20.76
N SER A 176 -2.20 21.97 20.31
CA SER A 176 -0.84 22.38 20.71
C SER A 176 -0.38 23.66 20.00
N GLY A 177 -0.85 23.89 18.77
CA GLY A 177 -0.33 24.93 17.88
C GLY A 177 1.09 24.65 17.39
N GLU A 178 1.61 23.43 17.58
CA GLU A 178 2.96 23.03 17.20
C GLU A 178 2.95 22.39 15.81
N THR A 179 3.97 22.69 15.00
CA THR A 179 4.18 21.97 13.73
C THR A 179 4.87 20.64 14.03
N VAL A 180 4.23 19.55 13.61
CA VAL A 180 4.83 18.22 13.68
C VAL A 180 5.69 18.01 12.44
N VAL A 181 6.90 17.48 12.64
CA VAL A 181 7.81 17.08 11.56
C VAL A 181 8.03 15.59 11.63
N LEU A 182 7.81 14.91 10.51
CA LEU A 182 7.96 13.47 10.33
C LEU A 182 9.15 13.20 9.43
N ASP A 183 10.00 12.28 9.87
CA ASP A 183 11.09 11.75 9.06
C ASP A 183 10.54 10.84 7.95
N ALA A 184 10.88 11.17 6.69
CA ALA A 184 10.54 10.43 5.48
C ALA A 184 11.77 9.78 4.83
N GLY A 185 12.87 9.62 5.58
CA GLY A 185 14.14 9.09 5.09
C GLY A 185 15.01 10.21 4.52
N ASP A 186 14.97 10.41 3.20
CA ASP A 186 15.78 11.44 2.52
C ASP A 186 15.13 12.83 2.54
N ASP A 187 13.89 12.93 3.04
CA ASP A 187 13.12 14.18 3.13
C ASP A 187 12.35 14.25 4.46
N THR A 188 11.68 15.36 4.71
CA THR A 188 10.81 15.56 5.88
C THR A 188 9.43 16.00 5.45
N MET A 189 8.40 15.42 6.07
CA MET A 189 7.03 15.88 5.94
C MET A 189 6.66 16.70 7.18
N SER A 190 6.08 17.88 7.00
CA SER A 190 5.52 18.66 8.11
C SER A 190 4.00 18.68 8.05
N ILE A 191 3.38 18.72 9.23
CA ILE A 191 1.95 19.00 9.39
C ILE A 191 1.84 20.22 10.28
N THR A 192 1.46 21.34 9.70
CA THR A 192 1.20 22.60 10.40
C THR A 192 -0.23 22.64 10.96
N PRO A 193 -0.52 23.48 11.95
CA PRO A 193 -1.90 23.70 12.41
C PRO A 193 -2.84 24.17 11.28
N GLU A 194 -2.37 24.97 10.34
CA GLU A 194 -3.17 25.43 9.20
C GLU A 194 -3.55 24.27 8.27
N GLU A 195 -2.59 23.39 7.95
CA GLU A 195 -2.83 22.18 7.16
C GLU A 195 -3.74 21.19 7.90
N ALA A 196 -3.55 21.03 9.21
CA ALA A 196 -4.38 20.14 10.03
C ALA A 196 -5.84 20.60 10.03
N GLN A 197 -6.10 21.90 10.17
CA GLN A 197 -7.46 22.44 10.07
C GLN A 197 -8.06 22.19 8.69
N GLN A 198 -7.30 22.45 7.62
CA GLN A 198 -7.78 22.23 6.25
C GLN A 198 -8.18 20.77 6.02
N ILE A 199 -7.35 19.83 6.46
CA ILE A 199 -7.63 18.39 6.29
C ILE A 199 -8.90 18.00 7.06
N LEU A 200 -9.07 18.45 8.30
CA LEU A 200 -10.27 18.16 9.08
C LEU A 200 -11.54 18.75 8.45
N ASP A 201 -11.47 19.97 7.93
CA ASP A 201 -12.58 20.63 7.24
C ASP A 201 -12.99 19.88 5.95
N GLU A 202 -12.04 19.24 5.27
CA GLU A 202 -12.31 18.42 4.06
C GLU A 202 -12.94 17.05 4.39
N MET A 203 -12.88 16.62 5.65
CA MET A 203 -13.43 15.34 6.13
C MET A 203 -14.89 15.44 6.62
N GLU A 204 -15.40 16.66 6.87
CA GLU A 204 -16.80 16.95 7.26
C GLU A 204 -17.78 17.03 6.08
#